data_AF-A0A956R685-F1
#
_entry.id   AF-A0A956R685-F1
#
_cell.length_a   1.000
_cell.length_b   1.000
_cell.length_c   1.000
_cell.angle_alpha   90.00
_cell.angle_beta   90.00
_cell.angle_gamma   90.00
#
_symmetry.space_group_name_H-M   'P 1'
#
loop_
_entity.id
_entity.type
_entity.pdbx_description
1 polymer ?
#
loop_
_entity_poly.entity_id
_entity_poly.type
_entity_poly.pdbx_seq_one_letter_code
_entity_poly.pdbx_strand_id
1 'polypeptide(L)'
;MSSAMRLGGVALLVLLGLGGCTDGRSPAAQAPPGPHDSMGSLPSQPPSGSPSEASPGQRNSDGSLKQLPPGPPSRPPQTLVMRYDDFGPQALAGTLLGAEWWQWAAGGSWEIDDRFDVRVVVYRGIDREQVAAEYPTVEGRADYRYVTYDEALEHFDRAIVDIEGVPELARLRAELIASRSDLVRAMGPRP
;
A
#
# COMPACT_ATOMS: atom_id res chain seq x y z
N MET A 1 -9.97 8.49 54.10
CA MET A 1 -11.09 7.68 53.57
C MET A 1 -10.73 7.35 52.12
N SER A 2 -9.78 6.45 51.88
CA SER A 2 -9.97 4.99 51.74
C SER A 2 -11.01 4.63 50.67
N SER A 3 -10.54 4.28 49.47
CA SER A 3 -10.80 2.95 48.92
C SER A 3 -9.95 2.69 47.68
N ALA A 4 -9.10 1.68 47.80
CA ALA A 4 -8.35 1.02 46.74
C ALA A 4 -8.95 -0.38 46.54
N MET A 5 -9.10 -0.80 45.28
CA MET A 5 -9.37 -2.19 44.84
C MET A 5 -8.75 -2.27 43.43
N ARG A 6 -7.57 -2.84 43.17
CA ARG A 6 -7.03 -4.22 43.30
C ARG A 6 -7.72 -5.31 42.46
N LEU A 7 -6.89 -5.82 41.54
CA LEU A 7 -6.72 -7.19 41.02
C LEU A 7 -7.72 -7.77 40.02
N GLY A 8 -7.15 -8.35 38.96
CA GLY A 8 -7.80 -9.37 38.14
C GLY A 8 -7.01 -9.73 36.88
N GLY A 9 -5.75 -10.15 37.03
CA GLY A 9 -5.00 -10.76 35.93
C GLY A 9 -5.51 -12.18 35.66
N VAL A 10 -5.68 -12.54 34.39
CA VAL A 10 -5.89 -13.91 33.94
C VAL A 10 -4.87 -14.20 32.85
N ALA A 11 -3.87 -14.99 33.22
CA ALA A 11 -2.94 -15.62 32.29
C ALA A 11 -3.61 -16.86 31.70
N LEU A 12 -3.72 -16.92 30.37
CA LEU A 12 -4.13 -18.14 29.67
C LEU A 12 -2.88 -18.84 29.13
N LEU A 13 -2.52 -19.92 29.81
CA LEU A 13 -1.48 -20.86 29.43
C LEU A 13 -2.17 -22.01 28.66
N VAL A 14 -1.79 -22.27 27.40
CA VAL A 14 -2.20 -23.48 26.70
C VAL A 14 -0.97 -24.22 26.20
N LEU A 15 -1.00 -25.53 26.50
CA LEU A 15 0.07 -26.50 26.48
C LEU A 15 0.56 -26.91 25.10
N LEU A 16 1.87 -27.23 25.09
CA LEU A 16 2.63 -27.97 24.10
C LEU A 16 1.98 -29.34 23.76
N GLY A 17 1.88 -29.63 22.46
CA GLY A 17 1.68 -30.97 21.93
C GLY A 17 2.90 -31.38 21.10
N LEU A 18 3.82 -32.13 21.71
CA LEU A 18 4.90 -32.83 21.04
C LEU A 18 4.35 -34.15 20.48
N GLY A 19 4.38 -34.32 19.16
CA GLY A 19 4.07 -35.58 18.48
C GLY A 19 5.17 -35.90 17.48
N GLY A 20 6.15 -36.71 17.90
CA GLY A 20 7.16 -37.29 17.04
C GLY A 20 6.79 -38.72 16.63
N CYS A 21 6.89 -39.02 15.34
CA CYS A 21 7.07 -40.38 14.84
C CYS A 21 8.20 -40.37 13.79
N THR A 22 9.28 -41.06 14.14
CA THR A 22 10.31 -41.65 13.26
C THR A 22 9.64 -42.76 12.42
N ASP A 23 10.15 -43.33 11.33
CA ASP A 23 11.45 -43.41 10.67
C ASP A 23 11.20 -44.01 9.27
N GLY A 24 12.09 -43.81 8.29
CA GLY A 24 11.89 -44.39 6.95
C GLY A 24 12.98 -44.07 5.92
N ARG A 25 14.19 -44.53 6.19
CA ARG A 25 15.37 -44.54 5.28
C ARG A 25 15.10 -45.47 4.08
N SER A 26 15.41 -45.13 2.82
CA SER A 26 16.72 -45.33 2.16
C SER A 26 16.65 -45.05 0.63
N PRO A 27 17.79 -44.94 -0.08
CA PRO A 27 18.00 -44.05 -1.24
C PRO A 27 17.99 -44.73 -2.61
N ALA A 28 17.86 -43.94 -3.69
CA ALA A 28 18.20 -44.38 -5.04
C ALA A 28 18.85 -43.25 -5.87
N ALA A 29 20.12 -43.51 -6.22
CA ALA A 29 20.85 -43.25 -7.46
C ALA A 29 20.74 -41.89 -8.21
N GLN A 30 21.92 -41.29 -8.39
CA GLN A 30 22.27 -40.23 -9.34
C GLN A 30 22.23 -40.70 -10.81
N ALA A 31 21.95 -39.76 -11.72
CA ALA A 31 22.52 -39.76 -13.07
C ALA A 31 22.73 -38.30 -13.58
N PRO A 32 23.79 -38.03 -14.36
CA PRO A 32 24.25 -36.67 -14.77
C PRO A 32 23.53 -36.07 -16.00
N PRO A 33 23.68 -34.75 -16.23
CA PRO A 33 23.01 -34.03 -17.33
C PRO A 33 23.71 -34.22 -18.69
N GLY A 34 22.92 -34.42 -19.74
CA GLY A 34 23.37 -34.36 -21.13
C GLY A 34 23.25 -32.94 -21.71
N PRO A 35 24.15 -32.51 -22.62
CA PRO A 35 24.04 -31.25 -23.35
C PRO A 35 23.14 -31.42 -24.58
N HIS A 36 22.55 -30.34 -25.10
CA HIS A 36 22.47 -30.01 -26.55
C HIS A 36 21.62 -28.75 -26.77
N ASP A 37 22.31 -27.74 -27.28
CA ASP A 37 21.93 -26.71 -28.26
C ASP A 37 20.47 -26.64 -28.75
N SER A 38 19.88 -25.43 -28.74
CA SER A 38 19.68 -24.69 -30.00
C SER A 38 18.92 -23.38 -29.82
N MET A 39 19.46 -22.38 -30.51
CA MET A 39 18.96 -21.03 -30.68
C MET A 39 17.57 -20.99 -31.33
N GLY A 40 16.68 -20.17 -30.76
CA GLY A 40 15.46 -19.69 -31.40
C GLY A 40 15.33 -18.19 -31.12
N SER A 41 15.61 -17.38 -32.14
CA SER A 41 15.57 -15.91 -32.11
C SER A 41 14.16 -15.38 -31.77
N LEU A 42 14.07 -14.56 -30.72
CA LEU A 42 12.89 -13.74 -30.44
C LEU A 42 12.96 -12.46 -31.30
N PRO A 43 11.89 -12.07 -32.01
CA PRO A 43 11.86 -10.77 -32.68
C PRO A 43 11.79 -9.65 -31.66
N SER A 44 12.73 -8.71 -31.77
CA SER A 44 12.76 -7.45 -31.03
C SER A 44 11.49 -6.64 -31.27
N GLN A 45 10.58 -6.61 -30.30
CA GLN A 45 9.60 -5.53 -30.21
C GLN A 45 10.29 -4.31 -29.58
N PRO A 46 10.16 -3.11 -30.16
CA PRO A 46 10.66 -1.89 -29.52
C PRO A 46 9.83 -1.60 -28.26
N PRO A 47 10.45 -1.14 -27.15
CA PRO A 47 9.70 -0.61 -26.03
C PRO A 47 9.12 0.75 -26.42
N SER A 48 7.96 0.74 -27.07
CA SER A 48 7.11 1.93 -27.16
C SER A 48 6.38 2.07 -25.83
N GLY A 49 7.11 2.57 -24.82
CA GLY A 49 6.53 3.10 -23.59
C GLY A 49 5.80 4.40 -23.91
N SER A 50 4.59 4.29 -24.44
CA SER A 50 3.59 5.35 -24.33
C SER A 50 2.84 5.13 -23.02
N PRO A 51 2.53 6.19 -22.24
CA PRO A 51 1.72 6.06 -21.04
C PRO A 51 0.37 5.48 -21.48
N SER A 52 0.00 4.34 -20.91
CA SER A 52 -1.30 3.70 -21.13
C SER A 52 -2.38 4.69 -20.69
N GLU A 53 -2.96 5.41 -21.65
CA GLU A 53 -4.20 6.14 -21.47
C GLU A 53 -5.24 5.11 -20.99
N ALA A 54 -5.64 5.25 -19.73
CA ALA A 54 -6.55 4.34 -19.06
C ALA A 54 -7.88 4.26 -19.82
N SER A 55 -8.25 3.07 -20.29
CA SER A 55 -9.58 2.84 -20.87
C SER A 55 -10.66 3.09 -19.82
N PRO A 56 -11.57 4.06 -20.02
CA PRO A 56 -12.72 4.23 -19.14
C PRO A 56 -13.59 2.96 -19.22
N GLY A 57 -13.76 2.26 -18.09
CA GLY A 57 -14.66 1.09 -18.01
C GLY A 57 -14.08 -0.18 -17.37
N GLN A 58 -12.85 -0.18 -16.87
CA GLN A 58 -12.38 -1.32 -16.08
C GLN A 58 -13.13 -1.41 -14.75
N ARG A 59 -13.62 -2.62 -14.44
CA ARG A 59 -14.36 -2.92 -13.21
C ARG A 59 -13.62 -3.94 -12.36
N ASN A 60 -13.76 -3.81 -11.06
CA ASN A 60 -13.39 -4.85 -10.10
C ASN A 60 -14.33 -6.05 -10.24
N SER A 61 -13.97 -7.17 -9.64
CA SER A 61 -14.79 -8.39 -9.62
C SER A 61 -16.15 -8.20 -8.94
N ASP A 62 -16.26 -7.24 -8.01
CA ASP A 62 -17.52 -6.82 -7.37
C ASP A 62 -18.39 -5.91 -8.28
N GLY A 63 -17.91 -5.60 -9.49
CA GLY A 63 -18.56 -4.75 -10.46
C GLY A 63 -18.34 -3.24 -10.23
N SER A 64 -17.67 -2.84 -9.15
CA SER A 64 -17.29 -1.43 -8.92
C SER A 64 -16.28 -0.95 -9.95
N LEU A 65 -16.17 0.37 -10.15
CA LEU A 65 -15.18 0.92 -11.07
C LEU A 65 -13.78 0.86 -10.44
N LYS A 66 -12.78 0.45 -11.22
CA LYS A 66 -11.38 0.51 -10.79
C LYS A 66 -10.87 1.94 -10.67
N GLN A 67 -11.41 2.84 -11.50
CA GLN A 67 -11.08 4.25 -11.53
C GLN A 67 -12.35 5.06 -11.40
N LEU A 68 -12.33 6.04 -10.51
CA LEU A 68 -13.41 6.97 -10.30
C LEU A 68 -13.21 8.22 -11.18
N PRO A 69 -14.25 9.01 -11.44
CA PRO A 69 -14.08 10.29 -12.13
C PRO A 69 -12.97 11.14 -11.48
N PRO A 70 -12.21 11.91 -12.27
CA PRO A 70 -11.21 12.81 -11.72
C PRO A 70 -11.88 13.77 -10.74
N GLY A 71 -11.31 13.92 -9.56
CA GLY A 71 -11.84 14.81 -8.53
C GLY A 71 -11.10 16.14 -8.51
N PRO A 72 -11.28 16.94 -7.44
CA PRO A 72 -10.63 18.25 -7.36
C PRO A 72 -9.11 18.14 -7.48
N PRO A 73 -8.44 19.08 -8.16
CA PRO A 73 -6.99 19.06 -8.29
C PRO A 73 -6.30 19.43 -6.97
N SER A 74 -5.00 19.12 -6.88
CA SER A 74 -4.12 19.60 -5.81
C SER A 74 -4.02 21.13 -5.80
N ARG A 75 -3.86 21.73 -4.61
CA ARG A 75 -3.63 23.17 -4.44
C ARG A 75 -2.42 23.43 -3.54
N PRO A 76 -1.19 23.24 -4.05
CA PRO A 76 0.00 23.50 -3.24
C PRO A 76 0.14 24.99 -2.89
N PRO A 77 0.70 25.33 -1.71
CA PRO A 77 1.30 24.41 -0.74
C PRO A 77 0.31 23.86 0.31
N GLN A 78 -1.00 24.07 0.14
CA GLN A 78 -2.02 23.74 1.14
C GLN A 78 -2.47 22.29 1.06
N THR A 79 -2.72 21.80 -0.17
CA THR A 79 -3.16 20.42 -0.41
C THR A 79 -2.40 19.77 -1.56
N LEU A 80 -2.16 18.47 -1.43
CA LEU A 80 -1.65 17.60 -2.47
C LEU A 80 -2.48 16.32 -2.51
N VAL A 81 -3.04 15.99 -3.66
CA VAL A 81 -3.72 14.71 -3.90
C VAL A 81 -2.71 13.71 -4.43
N MET A 82 -2.51 12.62 -3.68
CA MET A 82 -1.64 11.49 -4.00
C MET A 82 -2.49 10.22 -4.15
N ARG A 83 -1.93 9.17 -4.76
CA ARG A 83 -2.55 7.85 -4.79
C ARG A 83 -2.30 7.14 -3.47
N TYR A 84 -3.18 6.21 -3.10
CA TYR A 84 -2.94 5.33 -1.97
C TYR A 84 -1.59 4.60 -2.07
N ASP A 85 -1.26 4.04 -3.24
CA ASP A 85 -0.02 3.30 -3.49
C ASP A 85 1.26 4.13 -3.32
N ASP A 86 1.16 5.47 -3.39
CA ASP A 86 2.32 6.35 -3.19
C ASP A 86 2.80 6.30 -1.73
N PHE A 87 1.97 5.83 -0.79
CA PHE A 87 2.32 5.58 0.62
C PHE A 87 2.90 4.18 0.85
N GLY A 88 3.07 3.40 -0.21
CA GLY A 88 3.58 2.04 -0.22
C GLY A 88 2.49 0.97 -0.20
N PRO A 89 2.87 -0.32 -0.09
CA PRO A 89 1.92 -1.43 -0.13
C PRO A 89 0.94 -1.39 1.04
N GLN A 90 -0.20 -2.09 0.91
CA GLN A 90 -1.23 -2.18 1.95
C GLN A 90 -0.70 -2.48 3.36
N ALA A 91 0.28 -3.38 3.48
CA ALA A 91 0.90 -3.74 4.76
C ALA A 91 1.62 -2.55 5.45
N LEU A 92 2.04 -1.55 4.68
CA LEU A 92 2.71 -0.35 5.17
C LEU A 92 1.72 0.81 5.30
N ALA A 93 1.03 1.16 4.21
CA ALA A 93 0.12 2.29 4.13
C ALA A 93 -1.10 2.15 5.05
N GLY A 94 -1.55 0.92 5.28
CA GLY A 94 -2.79 0.63 6.01
C GLY A 94 -2.80 1.10 7.46
N THR A 95 -1.62 1.25 8.09
CA THR A 95 -1.52 1.77 9.46
C THR A 95 -1.91 3.24 9.54
N LEU A 96 -1.58 4.02 8.51
CA LEU A 96 -1.88 5.45 8.45
C LEU A 96 -3.25 5.71 7.79
N LEU A 97 -3.53 4.99 6.71
CA LEU A 97 -4.64 5.31 5.82
C LEU A 97 -5.84 4.37 5.98
N GLY A 98 -5.71 3.24 6.68
CA GLY A 98 -6.71 2.17 6.69
C GLY A 98 -6.64 1.30 5.42
N ALA A 99 -7.58 0.37 5.24
CA ALA A 99 -7.54 -0.62 4.16
C ALA A 99 -7.60 -0.02 2.75
N GLU A 100 -6.90 -0.53 1.73
CA GLU A 100 -6.87 0.02 0.35
C GLU A 100 -8.20 0.00 -0.40
N TRP A 101 -9.21 -0.72 0.06
CA TRP A 101 -10.53 -0.72 -0.55
C TRP A 101 -11.38 0.50 -0.17
N TRP A 102 -12.50 0.67 -0.85
CA TRP A 102 -13.42 1.79 -0.61
C TRP A 102 -13.94 1.86 0.83
N GLN A 103 -13.87 3.03 1.47
CA GLN A 103 -14.36 3.26 2.84
C GLN A 103 -15.86 3.02 2.98
N TRP A 104 -16.61 3.19 1.88
CA TRP A 104 -18.06 2.98 1.83
C TRP A 104 -18.45 1.53 1.48
N ALA A 105 -17.49 0.67 1.09
CA ALA A 105 -17.77 -0.74 0.83
C ALA A 105 -17.79 -1.56 2.13
N ALA A 106 -18.70 -2.53 2.22
CA ALA A 106 -18.85 -3.41 3.38
C ALA A 106 -17.68 -4.42 3.56
N GLY A 107 -16.76 -4.48 2.61
CA GLY A 107 -15.58 -5.34 2.60
C GLY A 107 -14.75 -5.09 1.34
N GLY A 108 -13.50 -5.52 1.38
CA GLY A 108 -12.63 -5.52 0.20
C GLY A 108 -13.07 -6.57 -0.82
N SER A 109 -12.58 -6.43 -2.03
CA SER A 109 -12.71 -7.47 -3.04
C SER A 109 -11.55 -8.45 -2.97
N TRP A 110 -11.80 -9.71 -3.34
CA TRP A 110 -10.93 -10.85 -3.06
C TRP A 110 -10.00 -11.25 -4.22
N GLU A 111 -10.13 -10.58 -5.37
CA GLU A 111 -9.35 -10.90 -6.57
C GLU A 111 -8.06 -10.08 -6.64
N ILE A 112 -6.96 -10.72 -7.06
CA ILE A 112 -5.62 -10.12 -7.12
C ILE A 112 -5.54 -8.90 -8.06
N ASP A 113 -6.43 -8.85 -9.05
CA ASP A 113 -6.46 -7.81 -10.06
C ASP A 113 -7.36 -6.63 -9.68
N ASP A 114 -8.04 -6.68 -8.54
CA ASP A 114 -8.91 -5.59 -8.12
C ASP A 114 -8.11 -4.39 -7.62
N ARG A 115 -8.55 -3.20 -8.03
CA ARG A 115 -7.90 -1.92 -7.74
C ARG A 115 -8.96 -0.90 -7.37
N PHE A 116 -8.65 -0.12 -6.35
CA PHE A 116 -9.52 0.90 -5.81
C PHE A 116 -8.77 2.23 -5.94
N ASP A 117 -9.30 3.15 -6.76
CA ASP A 117 -8.81 4.53 -6.91
C ASP A 117 -9.08 5.39 -5.66
N VAL A 118 -8.48 4.97 -4.55
CA VAL A 118 -8.44 5.70 -3.27
C VAL A 118 -7.39 6.79 -3.38
N ARG A 119 -7.81 8.01 -3.06
CA ARG A 119 -6.98 9.21 -3.17
C ARG A 119 -6.69 9.76 -1.79
N VAL A 120 -5.44 10.15 -1.57
CA VAL A 120 -4.97 10.66 -0.28
C VAL A 120 -4.71 12.15 -0.43
N VAL A 121 -5.44 12.96 0.32
CA VAL A 121 -5.22 14.39 0.43
C VAL A 121 -4.28 14.65 1.59
N VAL A 122 -3.05 15.02 1.26
CA VAL A 122 -2.09 15.56 2.22
C VAL A 122 -2.38 17.04 2.39
N TYR A 123 -2.59 17.50 3.63
CA TYR A 123 -2.96 18.90 3.89
C TYR A 123 -2.10 19.57 4.95
N ARG A 124 -1.93 20.90 4.83
CA ARG A 124 -1.18 21.73 5.78
C ARG A 124 -1.73 23.15 5.86
N GLY A 125 -1.78 23.69 7.09
CA GLY A 125 -2.18 25.08 7.34
C GLY A 125 -3.66 25.36 7.11
N ILE A 126 -4.48 24.33 7.04
CA ILE A 126 -5.94 24.37 6.93
C ILE A 126 -6.54 23.24 7.78
N ASP A 127 -7.79 23.41 8.20
CA ASP A 127 -8.46 22.44 9.06
C ASP A 127 -9.02 21.26 8.27
N ARG A 128 -9.12 20.10 8.91
CA ARG A 128 -9.62 18.87 8.30
C ARG A 128 -11.03 19.04 7.74
N GLU A 129 -11.89 19.79 8.41
CA GLU A 129 -13.26 20.05 7.96
C GLU A 129 -13.29 20.83 6.64
N GLN A 130 -12.36 21.77 6.44
CA GLN A 130 -12.24 22.52 5.20
C GLN A 130 -11.77 21.61 4.07
N VAL A 131 -10.79 20.74 4.35
CA VAL A 131 -10.30 19.74 3.40
C VAL A 131 -11.42 18.79 2.99
N ALA A 132 -12.18 18.26 3.96
CA ALA A 132 -13.27 17.32 3.68
C ALA A 132 -14.44 17.97 2.91
N ALA A 133 -14.67 19.27 3.10
CA ALA A 133 -15.65 20.02 2.31
C ALA A 133 -15.21 20.17 0.85
N GLU A 134 -13.91 20.31 0.60
CA GLU A 134 -13.37 20.42 -0.77
C GLU A 134 -13.21 19.06 -1.45
N TYR A 135 -12.78 18.04 -0.72
CA TYR A 135 -12.47 16.70 -1.22
C TYR A 135 -13.39 15.63 -0.60
N PRO A 136 -14.72 15.68 -0.78
CA PRO A 136 -15.63 14.79 -0.07
C PRO A 136 -15.54 13.34 -0.59
N THR A 137 -15.57 12.38 0.33
CA THR A 137 -15.85 10.97 0.00
C THR A 137 -17.33 10.85 -0.36
N VAL A 138 -17.61 10.34 -1.57
CA VAL A 138 -18.96 10.16 -2.12
C VAL A 138 -19.02 8.78 -2.75
N GLU A 139 -19.92 7.94 -2.23
CA GLU A 139 -20.12 6.57 -2.71
C GLU A 139 -20.24 6.50 -4.24
N GLY A 140 -19.48 5.59 -4.85
CA GLY A 140 -19.43 5.38 -6.30
C GLY A 140 -18.83 6.54 -7.11
N ARG A 141 -18.30 7.59 -6.47
CA ARG A 141 -17.77 8.79 -7.16
C ARG A 141 -16.41 9.25 -6.69
N ALA A 142 -16.12 9.20 -5.39
CA ALA A 142 -14.85 9.61 -4.82
C ALA A 142 -14.59 8.92 -3.48
N ASP A 143 -13.34 8.54 -3.23
CA ASP A 143 -12.87 8.11 -1.92
C ASP A 143 -11.59 8.88 -1.58
N TYR A 144 -11.74 9.82 -0.65
CA TYR A 144 -10.66 10.68 -0.19
C TYR A 144 -10.31 10.36 1.25
N ARG A 145 -9.01 10.18 1.48
CA ARG A 145 -8.42 10.06 2.81
C ARG A 145 -7.64 11.30 3.13
N TYR A 146 -7.62 11.67 4.39
CA TYR A 146 -6.99 12.91 4.82
C TYR A 146 -5.88 12.59 5.78
N VAL A 147 -4.70 13.14 5.50
CA VAL A 147 -3.53 13.01 6.36
C VAL A 147 -2.84 14.36 6.44
N THR A 148 -2.38 14.75 7.63
CA THR A 148 -1.61 15.99 7.73
C THR A 148 -0.26 15.83 7.04
N TYR A 149 0.32 16.94 6.60
CA TYR A 149 1.66 16.97 6.01
C TYR A 149 2.72 16.35 6.94
N ASP A 150 2.62 16.60 8.24
CA ASP A 150 3.60 16.08 9.20
C ASP A 150 3.46 14.57 9.40
N GLU A 151 2.24 14.05 9.53
CA GLU A 151 1.99 12.60 9.59
C GLU A 151 2.46 11.88 8.33
N ALA A 152 2.23 12.46 7.14
CA ALA A 152 2.68 11.88 5.88
C ALA A 152 4.22 11.82 5.81
N LEU A 153 4.91 12.89 6.19
CA LEU A 153 6.38 12.89 6.26
C LEU A 153 6.91 11.87 7.28
N GLU A 154 6.33 11.82 8.48
CA GLU A 154 6.74 10.86 9.51
C GLU A 154 6.55 9.41 9.06
N HIS A 155 5.47 9.14 8.33
CA HIS A 155 5.24 7.82 7.71
C HIS A 155 6.36 7.47 6.73
N PHE A 156 6.65 8.37 5.79
CA PHE A 156 7.72 8.12 4.81
C PHE A 156 9.08 7.96 5.48
N ASP A 157 9.44 8.85 6.41
CA ASP A 157 10.71 8.80 7.13
C ASP A 157 10.88 7.47 7.86
N ARG A 158 9.85 7.04 8.60
CA ARG A 158 9.87 5.76 9.32
C ARG A 158 9.97 4.58 8.36
N ALA A 159 9.12 4.53 7.34
CA ALA A 159 9.11 3.43 6.38
C ALA A 159 10.43 3.26 5.63
N ILE A 160 11.07 4.37 5.23
CA ILE A 160 12.36 4.37 4.53
C ILE A 160 13.48 3.81 5.43
N VAL A 161 13.45 4.18 6.72
CA VAL A 161 14.42 3.69 7.73
C VAL A 161 14.20 2.21 8.02
N ASP A 162 12.95 1.78 8.22
CA ASP A 162 12.61 0.40 8.60
C ASP A 162 13.07 -0.64 7.56
N ILE A 163 13.11 -0.27 6.29
CA ILE A 163 13.50 -1.16 5.18
C ILE A 163 14.92 -0.88 4.66
N GLU A 164 15.68 -0.02 5.31
CA GLU A 164 17.03 0.31 4.91
C GLU A 164 17.96 -0.90 4.99
N GLY A 165 18.82 -1.07 3.97
CA GLY A 165 19.79 -2.16 3.92
C GLY A 165 19.20 -3.53 3.56
N VAL A 166 17.90 -3.63 3.26
CA VAL A 166 17.24 -4.86 2.79
C VAL A 166 17.21 -4.89 1.25
N PRO A 167 18.07 -5.68 0.57
CA PRO A 167 18.19 -5.63 -0.90
C PRO A 167 16.89 -5.95 -1.64
N GLU A 168 16.09 -6.86 -1.10
CA GLU A 168 14.80 -7.28 -1.66
C GLU A 168 13.78 -6.13 -1.69
N LEU A 169 13.93 -5.14 -0.81
CA LEU A 169 13.06 -3.98 -0.69
C LEU A 169 13.67 -2.70 -1.28
N ALA A 170 14.83 -2.79 -1.95
CA ALA A 170 15.52 -1.63 -2.50
C ALA A 170 14.65 -0.82 -3.48
N ARG A 171 13.83 -1.52 -4.28
CA ARG A 171 12.89 -0.87 -5.20
C ARG A 171 11.80 -0.09 -4.45
N LEU A 172 11.14 -0.74 -3.49
CA LEU A 172 10.12 -0.08 -2.67
C LEU A 172 10.69 1.13 -1.92
N ARG A 173 11.91 1.02 -1.38
CA ARG A 173 12.59 2.15 -0.73
C ARG A 173 12.81 3.32 -1.69
N ALA A 174 13.20 3.06 -2.93
CA ALA A 174 13.35 4.12 -3.93
C ALA A 174 12.01 4.80 -4.27
N GLU A 175 10.93 4.02 -4.39
CA GLU A 175 9.57 4.52 -4.64
C GLU A 175 9.06 5.40 -3.48
N LEU A 176 9.32 5.01 -2.23
CA LEU A 176 8.97 5.82 -1.04
C LEU A 176 9.80 7.11 -0.96
N ILE A 177 11.11 7.05 -1.27
CA ILE A 177 11.97 8.24 -1.32
C ILE A 177 11.48 9.23 -2.40
N ALA A 178 11.09 8.72 -3.57
CA ALA A 178 10.53 9.54 -4.64
C ALA A 178 9.23 10.22 -4.20
N SER A 179 8.28 9.46 -3.65
CA SER A 179 6.99 9.96 -3.17
C SER A 179 7.14 11.02 -2.08
N ARG A 180 8.03 10.78 -1.10
CA ARG A 180 8.40 11.76 -0.08
C ARG A 180 8.99 13.04 -0.69
N SER A 181 9.88 12.89 -1.69
CA SER A 181 10.52 14.03 -2.36
C SER A 181 9.50 14.85 -3.14
N ASP A 182 8.54 14.20 -3.79
CA ASP A 182 7.44 14.87 -4.48
C ASP A 182 6.54 15.63 -3.53
N LEU A 183 6.23 15.04 -2.36
CA LEU A 183 5.49 15.72 -1.29
C LEU A 183 6.21 17.00 -0.84
N VAL A 184 7.50 16.91 -0.50
CA VAL A 184 8.30 18.07 -0.06
C VAL A 184 8.45 19.11 -1.17
N ARG A 185 8.62 18.68 -2.42
CA ARG A 185 8.74 19.58 -3.57
C ARG A 185 7.45 20.36 -3.81
N ALA A 186 6.30 19.71 -3.70
CA ALA A 186 5.00 20.33 -3.91
C ALA A 186 4.62 21.25 -2.75
N MET A 187 4.75 20.77 -1.52
CA MET A 187 4.26 21.49 -0.34
C MET A 187 5.33 22.37 0.31
N GLY A 188 6.61 22.25 -0.07
CA GLY A 188 7.72 22.97 0.56
C GLY A 188 8.20 22.30 1.85
N PRO A 189 9.43 22.61 2.31
CA PRO A 189 10.05 21.94 3.45
C PRO A 189 9.25 22.10 4.75
N ARG A 190 9.48 21.20 5.71
CA ARG A 190 9.02 21.39 7.08
C ARG A 190 9.71 22.66 7.64
N PRO A 191 8.97 23.57 8.30
CA PRO A 191 9.54 24.79 8.88
C PRO A 191 10.59 24.52 9.96
#